data_AF-A0A382Y8B4-F1
#
_entry.id   AF-A0A382Y8B4-F1
#
_cell.length_a   1.000
_cell.length_b   1.000
_cell.length_c   1.000
_cell.angle_alpha   90.00
_cell.angle_beta   90.00
_cell.angle_gamma   90.00
#
_symmetry.space_group_name_H-M   'P 1'
#
loop_
_entity.id
_entity.type
_entity.pdbx_description
1 polymer ?
#
loop_
_entity_poly.entity_id
_entity_poly.type
_entity_poly.pdbx_seq_one_letter_code
_entity_poly.pdbx_strand_id
1 'polypeptide(L)'
;MEGFVIHKSSRNVRVRSGSEVLLCTLRGRFRDEKTGRSPVVVGDRVKVEPCGEGEAVLEEILPRKTEIRRARALRRGGRLRPGKAPAEELVVASNVDQVLIVMASCTPPPRWALIDRVLISTAWEKVEGGICLNKWDQVEDEDEVREDLEECLGVYEDLGYGCFRLSALGRTGIEA
;
A
#
# COMPACT_ATOMS: atom_id res chain seq x y z
N MET A 1 -8.62 -4.08 -24.93
CA MET A 1 -8.25 -2.73 -24.42
C MET A 1 -7.29 -2.90 -23.25
N GLU A 2 -6.31 -2.02 -23.05
CA GLU A 2 -5.40 -2.06 -21.89
C GLU A 2 -5.79 -1.00 -20.86
N GLY A 3 -5.60 -1.29 -19.58
CA GLY A 3 -5.85 -0.33 -18.51
C GLY A 3 -5.20 -0.71 -17.20
N PHE A 4 -5.43 0.11 -16.18
CA PHE A 4 -4.93 -0.09 -14.82
C PHE A 4 -6.07 -0.40 -13.86
N VAL A 5 -5.87 -1.40 -12.99
CA VAL A 5 -6.81 -1.68 -11.91
C VAL A 5 -6.73 -0.55 -10.88
N ILE A 6 -7.82 0.18 -10.71
CA ILE A 6 -7.93 1.29 -9.73
C ILE A 6 -8.73 0.91 -8.49
N HIS A 7 -9.49 -0.18 -8.56
CA HIS A 7 -10.26 -0.69 -7.43
C HIS A 7 -10.40 -2.21 -7.53
N LYS A 8 -10.28 -2.89 -6.41
CA LYS A 8 -10.48 -4.34 -6.31
C LYS A 8 -11.35 -4.69 -5.11
N SER A 9 -12.43 -5.42 -5.39
CA SER A 9 -13.30 -6.04 -4.38
C SER A 9 -13.26 -7.57 -4.51
N SER A 10 -14.08 -8.30 -3.75
CA SER A 10 -14.17 -9.77 -3.85
C SER A 10 -14.88 -10.27 -5.11
N ARG A 11 -15.71 -9.43 -5.73
CA ARG A 11 -16.58 -9.79 -6.86
C ARG A 11 -16.26 -8.99 -8.13
N ASN A 12 -15.85 -7.74 -7.99
CA ASN A 12 -15.72 -6.80 -9.11
C ASN A 12 -14.38 -6.08 -9.04
N VAL A 13 -13.84 -5.72 -10.21
CA VAL A 13 -12.64 -4.91 -10.38
C VAL A 13 -13.00 -3.69 -11.21
N ARG A 14 -12.46 -2.51 -10.91
CA ARG A 14 -12.60 -1.34 -11.81
C ARG A 14 -11.27 -1.09 -12.51
N VAL A 15 -11.33 -0.97 -13.83
CA VAL A 15 -10.16 -0.76 -14.68
C VAL A 15 -10.31 0.61 -15.35
N ARG A 16 -9.29 1.45 -15.19
CA ARG A 16 -9.19 2.72 -15.90
C ARG A 16 -8.43 2.51 -17.20
N SER A 17 -9.05 2.84 -18.32
CA SER A 17 -8.43 2.86 -19.65
C SER A 17 -8.62 4.24 -20.27
N GLY A 18 -7.54 5.00 -20.41
CA GLY A 18 -7.64 6.41 -20.78
C GLY A 18 -8.49 7.20 -19.79
N SER A 19 -9.54 7.86 -20.28
CA SER A 19 -10.52 8.61 -19.47
C SER A 19 -11.69 7.75 -18.96
N GLU A 20 -11.82 6.52 -19.43
CA GLU A 20 -12.94 5.64 -19.10
C GLU A 20 -12.63 4.76 -17.88
N VAL A 21 -13.67 4.46 -17.11
CA VAL A 21 -13.62 3.51 -15.99
C VAL A 21 -14.61 2.40 -16.26
N LEU A 22 -14.10 1.18 -16.43
CA LEU A 22 -14.89 0.00 -16.77
C LEU A 22 -15.09 -0.89 -15.55
N LEU A 23 -16.32 -1.34 -15.34
CA LEU A 23 -16.64 -2.38 -14.37
C LEU A 23 -16.27 -3.74 -14.96
N CYS A 24 -15.23 -4.35 -14.40
CA CYS A 24 -14.67 -5.60 -14.89
C CYS A 24 -15.09 -6.78 -14.02
N THR A 25 -15.60 -7.83 -14.67
CA THR A 25 -15.77 -9.14 -14.05
C THR A 25 -14.51 -9.98 -14.21
N LEU A 26 -14.24 -10.84 -13.22
CA LEU A 26 -13.10 -11.75 -13.26
C LEU A 26 -13.54 -13.11 -13.82
N ARG A 27 -12.88 -13.58 -14.89
CA ARG A 27 -13.06 -14.97 -15.34
C ARG A 27 -12.65 -15.94 -14.23
N GLY A 28 -13.31 -17.10 -14.16
CA GLY A 28 -13.06 -18.13 -13.13
C GLY A 28 -11.59 -18.56 -13.02
N ARG A 29 -10.82 -18.51 -14.12
CA ARG A 29 -9.37 -18.80 -14.15
C ARG A 29 -8.51 -17.87 -13.26
N PHE A 30 -9.02 -16.69 -12.94
CA PHE A 30 -8.35 -15.74 -12.04
C PHE A 30 -8.73 -15.98 -10.58
N ARG A 31 -9.29 -17.14 -10.23
CA ARG A 31 -9.50 -17.53 -8.84
C ARG A 31 -8.63 -18.74 -8.56
N ASP A 32 -7.72 -18.59 -7.59
CA ASP A 32 -6.97 -19.71 -7.07
C ASP A 32 -7.97 -20.75 -6.53
N GLU A 33 -7.87 -21.99 -7.01
CA GLU A 33 -8.85 -23.06 -6.73
C GLU A 33 -8.89 -23.45 -5.24
N LYS A 34 -7.78 -23.26 -4.52
CA LYS A 34 -7.64 -23.65 -3.11
C LYS A 34 -8.12 -22.57 -2.14
N THR A 35 -7.98 -21.30 -2.53
CA THR A 35 -8.23 -20.14 -1.66
C THR A 35 -9.38 -19.27 -2.14
N GLY A 36 -9.86 -19.46 -3.38
CA GLY A 36 -10.90 -18.66 -4.03
C GLY A 36 -10.48 -17.22 -4.34
N ARG A 37 -9.19 -16.89 -4.11
CA ARG A 37 -8.68 -15.52 -4.20
C ARG A 37 -8.28 -15.17 -5.62
N SER A 38 -8.50 -13.91 -5.95
CA SER A 38 -7.95 -13.34 -7.18
C SER A 38 -6.54 -12.83 -6.97
N PRO A 39 -5.58 -13.14 -7.87
CA PRO A 39 -4.24 -12.58 -7.84
C PRO A 39 -4.22 -11.10 -8.23
N VAL A 40 -5.34 -10.55 -8.73
CA VAL A 40 -5.47 -9.16 -9.15
C VAL A 40 -5.39 -8.22 -7.94
N VAL A 41 -4.53 -7.21 -8.06
CA VAL A 41 -4.35 -6.14 -7.07
C VAL A 41 -4.53 -4.76 -7.73
N VAL A 42 -4.68 -3.73 -6.90
CA VAL A 42 -4.69 -2.35 -7.38
C VAL A 42 -3.32 -2.03 -7.98
N GLY A 43 -3.32 -1.33 -9.10
CA GLY A 43 -2.13 -0.99 -9.88
C GLY A 43 -1.79 -2.01 -10.97
N ASP A 44 -2.43 -3.18 -11.01
CA ASP A 44 -2.20 -4.14 -12.09
C ASP A 44 -2.55 -3.54 -13.45
N ARG A 45 -1.62 -3.71 -14.40
CA ARG A 45 -1.88 -3.49 -15.82
C ARG A 45 -2.61 -4.70 -16.36
N VAL A 46 -3.72 -4.48 -17.04
CA VAL A 46 -4.59 -5.58 -17.49
C VAL A 46 -5.08 -5.36 -18.91
N LYS A 47 -5.34 -6.45 -19.62
CA LYS A 47 -6.17 -6.43 -20.83
C LYS A 47 -7.60 -6.77 -20.47
N VAL A 48 -8.52 -6.00 -21.02
CA VAL A 48 -9.96 -6.16 -20.84
C VAL A 48 -10.66 -6.24 -22.20
N GLU A 49 -11.72 -7.04 -22.24
CA GLU A 49 -12.62 -7.20 -23.38
C GLU A 49 -13.98 -6.57 -23.04
N PRO A 50 -14.39 -5.47 -23.70
CA PRO A 50 -15.70 -4.86 -23.47
C PRO A 50 -16.84 -5.84 -23.76
N CYS A 51 -17.82 -5.90 -22.86
CA CYS A 51 -19.00 -6.78 -23.01
C CYS A 51 -20.33 -6.02 -22.94
N GLY A 52 -20.28 -4.70 -22.74
CA GLY A 52 -21.44 -3.82 -22.67
C GLY A 52 -21.01 -2.38 -22.43
N GLU A 53 -21.97 -1.47 -22.30
CA GLU A 53 -21.68 -0.07 -21.99
C GLU A 53 -21.13 0.05 -20.56
N GLY A 54 -19.87 0.46 -20.43
CA GLY A 54 -19.19 0.58 -19.13
C GLY A 54 -18.80 -0.75 -18.47
N GLU A 55 -19.01 -1.89 -19.14
CA GLU A 55 -18.71 -3.23 -18.63
C GLU A 55 -17.66 -3.94 -19.48
N ALA A 56 -16.79 -4.70 -18.81
CA ALA A 56 -15.78 -5.51 -19.48
C ALA A 56 -15.47 -6.80 -18.72
N VAL A 57 -14.74 -7.68 -19.37
CA VAL A 57 -14.19 -8.90 -18.78
C VAL A 57 -12.67 -8.76 -18.70
N LEU A 58 -12.08 -9.06 -17.55
CA LEU A 58 -10.63 -9.08 -17.40
C LEU A 58 -10.08 -10.34 -18.08
N GLU A 59 -9.27 -10.13 -19.12
CA GLU A 59 -8.66 -11.19 -19.90
C GLU A 59 -7.28 -11.58 -19.39
N GLU A 60 -6.43 -10.61 -19.10
CA GLU A 60 -5.03 -10.86 -18.82
C GLU A 60 -4.49 -9.86 -17.80
N ILE A 61 -3.64 -10.33 -16.88
CA ILE A 61 -2.80 -9.47 -16.05
C ILE A 61 -1.44 -9.40 -16.71
N LEU A 62 -1.01 -8.20 -17.06
CA LEU A 62 0.27 -7.94 -17.71
C LEU A 62 1.42 -7.98 -16.67
N PRO A 63 2.68 -8.16 -17.12
CA PRO A 63 3.83 -8.21 -16.22
C PRO A 63 3.92 -6.98 -15.32
N ARG A 64 4.14 -7.22 -14.02
CA ARG A 64 4.29 -6.18 -13.01
C ARG A 64 5.72 -5.66 -13.00
N LYS A 65 5.88 -4.35 -12.84
CA LYS A 65 7.18 -3.71 -12.65
C LYS A 65 7.66 -3.76 -11.20
N THR A 66 6.72 -3.55 -10.27
CA THR A 66 6.97 -3.52 -8.81
C THR A 66 5.83 -4.24 -8.09
N GLU A 67 6.13 -4.86 -6.95
CA GLU A 67 5.13 -5.54 -6.12
C GLU A 67 5.26 -5.16 -4.66
N ILE A 68 4.31 -4.39 -4.12
CA ILE A 68 4.31 -4.12 -2.68
C ILE A 68 3.78 -5.36 -1.95
N ARG A 69 4.63 -5.95 -1.11
CA ARG A 69 4.34 -7.19 -0.39
C ARG A 69 4.04 -6.92 1.07
N ARG A 70 3.17 -7.76 1.63
CA ARG A 70 2.90 -7.80 3.06
C ARG A 70 2.92 -9.24 3.55
N ALA A 71 3.70 -9.48 4.60
CA ALA A 71 3.64 -10.73 5.33
C ALA A 71 2.29 -10.86 6.05
N ARG A 72 1.54 -11.93 5.77
CA ARG A 72 0.34 -12.31 6.50
C ARG A 72 0.63 -13.55 7.32
N ALA A 73 0.53 -13.44 8.64
CA ALA A 73 0.57 -14.60 9.51
C ALA A 73 -0.56 -15.57 9.14
N LEU A 74 -0.22 -16.80 8.76
CA LEU A 74 -1.22 -17.83 8.53
C LEU A 74 -1.83 -18.20 9.88
N ARG A 75 -3.07 -17.74 10.12
CA ARG A 75 -3.89 -18.25 11.22
C ARG A 75 -4.38 -19.66 10.84
N ARG A 76 -3.56 -20.68 11.09
CA ARG A 76 -4.08 -22.06 11.22
C ARG A 76 -4.74 -22.16 12.59
N GLY A 77 -6.02 -22.51 12.64
CA GLY A 77 -6.84 -22.54 13.86
C GLY A 77 -6.12 -23.17 15.05
N GLY A 78 -5.85 -22.36 16.07
CA GLY A 78 -5.08 -22.74 17.26
C GLY A 78 -4.19 -21.59 17.75
N ARG A 79 -3.86 -21.57 19.05
CA ARG A 79 -2.98 -20.57 19.68
C ARG A 79 -1.69 -20.42 18.87
N LEU A 80 -1.36 -19.17 18.50
CA LEU A 80 -0.11 -18.84 17.81
C LEU A 80 1.08 -19.34 18.65
N ARG A 81 1.93 -20.17 18.06
CA ARG A 81 3.28 -20.41 18.62
C ARG A 81 4.17 -19.23 18.21
N PRO A 82 4.78 -18.50 19.15
CA PRO A 82 5.77 -17.48 18.82
C PRO A 82 6.87 -18.08 17.93
N GLY A 83 7.20 -17.42 16.81
CA GLY A 83 8.34 -17.76 15.96
C GLY A 83 8.15 -18.86 14.88
N LYS A 84 6.95 -19.45 14.72
CA LYS A 84 6.72 -20.53 13.72
C LYS A 84 5.39 -20.45 12.96
N ALA A 85 4.73 -19.30 12.90
CA ALA A 85 3.60 -19.17 11.99
C ALA A 85 4.15 -19.03 10.55
N PRO A 86 3.86 -19.95 9.63
CA PRO A 86 4.23 -19.74 8.24
C PRO A 86 3.57 -18.43 7.78
N ALA A 87 4.35 -17.53 7.19
CA ALA A 87 3.85 -16.28 6.65
C ALA A 87 3.59 -16.49 5.16
N GLU A 88 2.39 -16.16 4.71
CA GLU A 88 2.09 -16.03 3.29
C GLU A 88 2.44 -14.60 2.89
N GLU A 89 3.30 -14.44 1.89
CA GLU A 89 3.52 -13.14 1.28
C GLU A 89 2.35 -12.82 0.35
N LEU A 90 1.70 -11.70 0.60
CA LEU A 90 0.63 -11.20 -0.25
C LEU A 90 1.09 -9.94 -0.95
N VAL A 91 0.96 -9.92 -2.27
CA VAL A 91 1.01 -8.67 -3.02
C VAL A 91 -0.24 -7.88 -2.69
N VAL A 92 -0.08 -6.63 -2.23
CA VAL A 92 -1.18 -5.73 -1.85
C VAL A 92 -1.42 -4.65 -2.90
N ALA A 93 -0.38 -4.28 -3.64
CA ALA A 93 -0.43 -3.34 -4.76
C ALA A 93 0.72 -3.64 -5.73
N SER A 94 0.59 -3.24 -6.99
CA SER A 94 1.62 -3.42 -8.02
C SER A 94 1.80 -2.15 -8.85
N ASN A 95 2.93 -2.05 -9.57
CA ASN A 95 3.25 -0.90 -10.42
C ASN A 95 3.13 0.44 -9.66
N VAL A 96 3.56 0.42 -8.40
CA VAL A 96 3.66 1.59 -7.54
C VAL A 96 5.06 2.16 -7.70
N ASP A 97 5.14 3.47 -7.92
CA ASP A 97 6.41 4.20 -8.06
C ASP A 97 6.89 4.79 -6.72
N GLN A 98 5.96 5.10 -5.80
CA GLN A 98 6.25 5.70 -4.50
C GLN A 98 5.29 5.21 -3.40
N VAL A 99 5.79 5.05 -2.17
CA VAL A 99 5.03 4.72 -0.96
C VAL A 99 5.32 5.76 0.13
N LEU A 100 4.26 6.40 0.61
CA LEU A 100 4.31 7.29 1.77
C LEU A 100 3.73 6.59 3.01
N ILE A 101 4.53 6.48 4.05
CA ILE A 101 4.17 5.85 5.33
C ILE A 101 3.61 6.91 6.25
N VAL A 102 2.29 6.95 6.38
CA VAL A 102 1.61 7.92 7.25
C VAL A 102 1.43 7.34 8.66
N MET A 103 2.00 8.01 9.66
CA MET A 103 1.84 7.69 11.09
C MET A 103 1.36 8.92 11.86
N ALA A 104 0.69 8.73 13.00
CA ALA A 104 0.42 9.84 13.91
C ALA A 104 1.67 10.16 14.73
N SER A 105 1.86 11.44 15.08
CA SER A 105 3.02 11.93 15.84
C SER A 105 2.90 11.60 17.34
N CYS A 106 1.71 11.74 17.93
CA CYS A 106 1.49 11.47 19.37
C CYS A 106 0.39 10.45 19.64
N THR A 107 -0.80 10.61 19.03
CA THR A 107 -1.97 9.81 19.42
C THR A 107 -2.51 8.97 18.25
N PRO A 108 -2.14 7.69 18.13
CA PRO A 108 -1.11 6.97 18.91
C PRO A 108 0.33 7.33 18.48
N PRO A 109 1.35 7.00 19.30
CA PRO A 109 2.74 7.27 18.94
C PRO A 109 3.17 6.48 17.69
N PRO A 110 4.14 6.99 16.91
CA PRO A 110 4.60 6.32 15.71
C PRO A 110 5.24 4.98 16.06
N ARG A 111 4.98 3.99 15.21
CA ARG A 111 5.55 2.65 15.36
C ARG A 111 6.76 2.51 14.47
N TRP A 112 7.93 2.92 14.96
CA TRP A 112 9.20 2.91 14.21
C TRP A 112 9.53 1.56 13.58
N ALA A 113 9.39 0.46 14.33
CA ALA A 113 9.62 -0.88 13.78
C ALA A 113 8.67 -1.28 12.62
N LEU A 114 7.51 -0.62 12.48
CA LEU A 114 6.64 -0.79 11.32
C LEU A 114 7.11 0.07 10.15
N ILE A 115 7.58 1.30 10.41
CA ILE A 115 8.20 2.18 9.41
C ILE A 115 9.39 1.45 8.76
N ASP A 116 10.33 0.96 9.56
CA ASP A 116 11.50 0.19 9.09
C ASP A 116 11.10 -0.96 8.16
N ARG A 117 10.12 -1.76 8.57
CA ARG A 117 9.67 -2.92 7.79
C ARG A 117 9.08 -2.52 6.44
N VAL A 118 8.36 -1.41 6.39
CA VAL A 118 7.79 -0.92 5.13
C VAL A 118 8.88 -0.34 4.26
N LEU A 119 9.80 0.47 4.79
CA LEU A 119 10.94 1.02 4.05
C LEU A 119 11.85 -0.07 3.48
N ILE A 120 12.12 -1.13 4.26
CA ILE A 120 12.87 -2.30 3.76
C ILE A 120 12.12 -2.97 2.60
N SER A 121 10.80 -3.11 2.71
CA SER A 121 9.99 -3.69 1.63
C SER A 121 9.97 -2.83 0.38
N THR A 122 9.94 -1.50 0.50
CA THR A 122 9.95 -0.59 -0.64
C THR A 122 11.32 -0.56 -1.30
N ALA A 123 12.39 -0.50 -0.50
CA ALA A 123 13.77 -0.56 -0.99
C ALA A 123 14.07 -1.88 -1.74
N TRP A 124 13.57 -3.02 -1.24
CA TRP A 124 13.72 -4.32 -1.89
C TRP A 124 13.11 -4.34 -3.31
N GLU A 125 11.94 -3.71 -3.45
CA GLU A 125 11.19 -3.61 -4.72
C GLU A 125 11.62 -2.40 -5.56
N LYS A 126 12.65 -1.65 -5.12
CA LYS A 126 13.15 -0.42 -5.75
C LYS A 126 12.07 0.64 -5.95
N VAL A 127 11.17 0.75 -4.98
CA VAL A 127 10.12 1.76 -4.90
C VAL A 127 10.55 2.84 -3.93
N GLU A 128 10.33 4.11 -4.30
CA GLU A 128 10.68 5.24 -3.45
C GLU A 128 9.80 5.25 -2.18
N GLY A 129 10.43 5.31 -1.01
CA GLY A 129 9.76 5.34 0.29
C GLY A 129 9.88 6.71 0.95
N GLY A 130 8.85 7.15 1.65
CA GLY A 130 8.89 8.35 2.50
C GLY A 130 8.06 8.20 3.77
N ILE A 131 8.35 9.04 4.77
CA ILE A 131 7.69 9.05 6.07
C ILE A 131 6.87 10.31 6.20
N CYS A 132 5.63 10.18 6.65
CA CYS A 132 4.71 11.27 6.90
C CYS A 132 4.20 11.20 8.34
N LEU A 133 4.69 12.08 9.22
CA LEU A 133 4.15 12.22 10.58
C LEU A 133 3.00 13.23 10.58
N ASN A 134 1.79 12.69 10.69
CA ASN A 134 0.54 13.43 10.79
C ASN A 134 0.26 13.86 12.24
N LYS A 135 -0.67 14.79 12.41
CA LYS A 135 -1.08 15.38 13.70
C LYS A 135 0.06 16.17 14.35
N TRP A 136 0.87 16.84 13.55
CA TRP A 136 1.97 17.66 14.04
C TRP A 136 1.46 18.83 14.91
N ASP A 137 0.21 19.24 14.74
CA ASP A 137 -0.49 20.18 15.64
C ASP A 137 -0.52 19.73 17.12
N GLN A 138 -0.33 18.44 17.39
CA GLN A 138 -0.35 17.87 18.74
C GLN A 138 1.03 17.86 19.42
N VAL A 139 2.10 18.20 18.69
CA VAL A 139 3.49 18.23 19.22
C VAL A 139 4.03 19.65 19.36
N GLU A 140 3.30 20.68 18.92
CA GLU A 140 3.80 22.06 18.93
C GLU A 140 4.10 22.59 20.34
N ASP A 141 3.35 22.14 21.34
CA ASP A 141 3.50 22.57 22.75
C ASP A 141 4.19 21.51 23.65
N GLU A 142 4.69 20.40 23.08
CA GLU A 142 5.35 19.30 23.81
C GLU A 142 6.83 19.19 23.39
N ASP A 143 7.67 20.12 23.86
CA ASP A 143 9.08 20.25 23.43
C ASP A 143 9.87 18.93 23.49
N GLU A 144 9.80 18.18 24.60
CA GLU A 144 10.50 16.89 24.75
C GLU A 144 10.06 15.87 23.68
N VAL A 145 8.75 15.79 23.42
CA VAL A 145 8.21 14.84 22.43
C VAL A 145 8.61 15.26 21.02
N ARG A 146 8.62 16.57 20.75
CA ARG A 146 9.07 17.11 19.47
C ARG A 146 10.53 16.79 19.23
N GLU A 147 11.40 17.02 20.20
CA GLU A 147 12.84 16.71 20.09
C GLU A 147 13.07 15.22 19.80
N ASP A 148 12.40 14.32 20.53
CA ASP A 148 12.49 12.87 20.32
C ASP A 148 12.06 12.46 18.89
N LEU A 149 10.97 13.06 18.37
CA LEU A 149 10.49 12.79 17.01
C LEU A 149 11.46 13.31 15.95
N GLU A 150 11.99 14.51 16.13
CA GLU A 150 12.95 15.11 15.19
C GLU A 150 14.27 14.33 15.16
N GLU A 151 14.79 13.88 16.32
CA GLU A 151 15.96 13.00 16.37
C GLU A 151 15.71 11.69 15.61
N CYS A 152 14.56 11.06 15.84
CA CYS A 152 14.18 9.84 15.14
C CYS A 152 14.07 10.06 13.63
N LEU A 153 13.46 11.18 13.19
CA LEU A 153 13.32 11.51 11.77
C LEU A 153 14.67 11.82 11.10
N GLY A 154 15.57 12.51 11.80
CA GLY A 154 16.91 12.84 11.32
C GLY A 154 17.69 11.60 10.86
N VAL A 155 17.53 10.47 11.56
CA VAL A 155 18.13 9.19 11.16
C VAL A 155 17.65 8.75 9.76
N TYR A 156 16.37 8.92 9.44
CA TYR A 156 15.84 8.53 8.13
C TYR A 156 16.19 9.56 7.04
N GLU A 157 16.27 10.83 7.39
CA GLU A 157 16.71 11.90 6.46
C GLU A 157 18.17 11.72 6.05
N ASP A 158 19.05 11.37 6.99
CA ASP A 158 20.45 11.05 6.72
C ASP A 158 20.60 9.82 5.81
N LEU A 159 19.63 8.90 5.87
CA LEU A 159 19.54 7.75 4.96
C LEU A 159 18.96 8.12 3.58
N GLY A 160 18.54 9.37 3.38
CA GLY A 160 18.00 9.90 2.12
C GLY A 160 16.50 9.73 1.94
N TYR A 161 15.74 9.39 2.99
CA TYR A 161 14.28 9.31 2.91
C TYR A 161 13.63 10.68 3.06
N GLY A 162 12.62 10.96 2.24
CA GLY A 162 11.76 12.12 2.44
C GLY A 162 10.93 11.98 3.72
N CYS A 163 11.07 12.93 4.65
CA CYS A 163 10.36 12.96 5.93
C CYS A 163 9.52 14.23 6.05
N PHE A 164 8.21 14.07 6.22
CA PHE A 164 7.25 15.15 6.21
C PHE A 164 6.55 15.26 7.56
N ARG A 165 6.52 16.47 8.12
CA ARG A 165 5.72 16.84 9.28
C ARG A 165 4.44 17.49 8.78
N LEU A 166 3.28 16.97 9.15
CA LEU A 166 2.00 17.45 8.62
C LEU A 166 0.86 17.45 9.65
N SER A 167 -0.08 18.36 9.48
CA SER A 167 -1.37 18.33 10.14
C SER A 167 -2.48 18.26 9.09
N ALA A 168 -3.12 17.11 8.98
CA ALA A 168 -4.32 16.96 8.15
C ALA A 168 -5.45 17.91 8.58
N LEU A 169 -5.55 18.20 9.88
CA LEU A 169 -6.58 19.08 10.44
C LEU A 169 -6.24 20.56 10.18
N GLY A 170 -4.99 20.96 10.48
CA GLY A 170 -4.48 22.30 10.26
C GLY A 170 -4.16 22.63 8.80
N ARG A 171 -4.18 21.61 7.92
CA ARG A 171 -3.77 21.69 6.50
C ARG A 171 -2.32 22.17 6.31
N THR A 172 -1.45 21.92 7.30
CA THR A 172 -0.03 22.25 7.24
C THR A 172 0.77 21.08 6.68
N GLY A 173 1.79 21.36 5.86
CA GLY A 173 2.65 20.32 5.27
C GLY A 173 1.97 19.47 4.19
N ILE A 174 0.89 19.97 3.55
CA ILE A 174 0.14 19.28 2.47
C ILE A 174 0.20 20.09 1.16
N GLU A 175 1.29 20.82 0.96
CA GLU A 175 1.50 21.61 -0.26
C GLU A 175 1.95 20.69 -1.41
N ALA A 176 1.43 20.98 -2.61
CA ALA A 176 1.56 20.15 -3.79
C ALA A 176 2.78 20.50 -4.65
#